data_AF-A0A662AUG5-F1
#
_entry.id   AF-A0A662AUG5-F1
#
_cell.length_a   1.000
_cell.length_b   1.000
_cell.length_c   1.000
_cell.angle_alpha   90.00
_cell.angle_beta   90.00
_cell.angle_gamma   90.00
#
_symmetry.space_group_name_H-M   'P 1'
#
loop_
_entity.id
_entity.type
_entity.pdbx_description
1 polymer ?
#
loop_
_entity_poly.entity_id
_entity_poly.type
_entity_poly.pdbx_seq_one_letter_code
_entity_poly.pdbx_strand_id
1 'polypeptide(L)'
;FFEAKTGLPPVEIEVVTIEGMTPHEFDPNLAFIQSVPDEAFFFTEEKVEIGIDQITAEEAAILMASVEEWNSSHGFYPAEEKSNTDSPGSELTGNIGYTWFKLSKKPEADESIVLNFSFEKGDKSISLMRSYRFDFDENNWDVPAFAVFKLDPKLSKTTTASFTGLSGNIRFAWSMVFAVIAVVFVGFHIYHRFALPRPPDDKSNRSGDGSFFKEFLITFAEFFRKKNIGVILLFLVIYRLGESQLVKLASPFLLDSREADGLGLTTGDLGLIYGTIGIIALSLGGILGGIAASRKGLKYWLWWMVAAMNLPNLVYVFLSYVMPSSLWIVGASVAVEQFGYGFGFTAYMLYMIYVSEGKHKTAHFALTTGFMALGMMIPGMVSGWLQELIGYQHFFIWVMICTIPSFVVIPFLKVDPGFGKKETQLK
;
A
#
# COMPACT_ATOMS: atom_id res chain seq x y z
N PHE A 1 12.24 -2.27 14.19
CA PHE A 1 13.26 -1.79 15.16
C PHE A 1 12.93 -0.42 15.77
N PHE A 2 12.41 0.57 15.01
CA PHE A 2 12.02 1.88 15.59
C PHE A 2 10.63 1.92 16.23
N GLU A 3 9.75 0.96 15.91
CA GLU A 3 8.46 0.86 16.58
C GLU A 3 8.61 0.54 18.07
N ALA A 4 9.55 -0.32 18.49
CA ALA A 4 9.67 -0.80 19.87
C ALA A 4 10.16 0.23 20.93
N LYS A 5 10.23 1.53 20.61
CA LYS A 5 10.90 2.54 21.44
C LYS A 5 10.05 3.17 22.56
N THR A 6 8.99 2.51 23.00
CA THR A 6 8.51 2.63 24.40
C THR A 6 9.27 1.66 25.32
N GLY A 7 10.01 0.68 24.76
CA GLY A 7 10.96 -0.15 25.51
C GLY A 7 10.34 -1.32 26.28
N LEU A 8 9.04 -1.60 26.14
CA LEU A 8 8.42 -2.77 26.78
C LEU A 8 8.62 -4.01 25.89
N PRO A 9 8.87 -5.20 26.48
CA PRO A 9 8.97 -6.43 25.73
C PRO A 9 7.67 -6.69 24.93
N PRO A 10 7.78 -7.26 23.72
CA PRO A 10 6.61 -7.66 22.96
C PRO A 10 5.80 -8.66 23.77
N VAL A 11 4.48 -8.52 23.69
CA VAL A 11 3.57 -9.48 24.29
C VAL A 11 3.25 -10.53 23.24
N GLU A 12 3.41 -11.80 23.56
CA GLU A 12 3.02 -12.91 22.69
C GLU A 12 1.90 -13.70 23.37
N ILE A 13 0.83 -13.94 22.62
CA ILE A 13 -0.32 -14.72 23.10
C ILE A 13 -0.59 -15.82 22.09
N GLU A 14 -0.53 -17.06 22.57
CA GLU A 14 -0.88 -18.25 21.80
C GLU A 14 -2.33 -18.64 22.09
N VAL A 15 -3.18 -18.54 21.06
CA VAL A 15 -4.57 -18.98 21.14
C VAL A 15 -4.66 -20.38 20.57
N VAL A 16 -5.09 -21.33 21.39
CA VAL A 16 -5.23 -22.75 21.03
C VAL A 16 -6.71 -23.14 21.10
N THR A 17 -7.20 -23.79 20.04
CA THR A 17 -8.56 -24.35 20.08
C THR A 17 -8.56 -25.77 20.62
N ILE A 18 -9.51 -26.06 21.50
CA ILE A 18 -9.66 -27.34 22.18
C ILE A 18 -11.08 -27.90 22.01
N GLU A 19 -11.23 -29.22 22.16
CA GLU A 19 -12.54 -29.88 22.13
C GLU A 19 -13.22 -29.82 23.52
N GLY A 20 -14.49 -29.41 23.58
CA GLY A 20 -15.33 -29.58 24.77
C GLY A 20 -15.15 -28.54 25.88
N MET A 21 -14.98 -27.26 25.55
CA MET A 21 -14.91 -26.17 26.54
C MET A 21 -16.20 -25.32 26.49
N THR A 22 -16.76 -25.01 27.67
CA THR A 22 -17.91 -24.10 27.80
C THR A 22 -17.53 -22.67 27.39
N PRO A 23 -18.49 -21.85 26.91
CA PRO A 23 -18.24 -20.45 26.54
C PRO A 23 -17.57 -19.68 27.67
N HIS A 24 -16.61 -18.82 27.34
CA HIS A 24 -15.96 -17.94 28.31
C HIS A 24 -16.99 -16.95 28.88
N GLU A 25 -17.24 -17.01 30.18
CA GLU A 25 -18.02 -15.99 30.88
C GLU A 25 -17.13 -14.77 31.15
N PHE A 26 -17.67 -13.56 30.95
CA PHE A 26 -16.91 -12.34 31.21
C PHE A 26 -16.76 -12.13 32.72
N ASP A 27 -15.55 -12.27 33.24
CA ASP A 27 -15.25 -11.93 34.64
C ASP A 27 -14.10 -10.92 34.72
N PRO A 28 -14.39 -9.63 34.93
CA PRO A 28 -13.37 -8.59 35.05
C PRO A 28 -12.54 -8.70 36.34
N ASN A 29 -12.95 -9.53 37.32
CA ASN A 29 -12.27 -9.66 38.61
C ASN A 29 -11.16 -10.72 38.63
N LEU A 30 -11.05 -11.59 37.62
CA LEU A 30 -9.97 -12.58 37.52
C LEU A 30 -8.59 -11.94 37.29
N ALA A 31 -8.53 -10.68 36.84
CA ALA A 31 -7.30 -9.97 36.47
C ALA A 31 -6.56 -9.24 37.62
N PHE A 32 -6.83 -9.58 38.89
CA PHE A 32 -6.15 -8.98 40.04
C PHE A 32 -4.75 -9.60 40.28
N ILE A 33 -3.73 -9.05 39.65
CA ILE A 33 -2.32 -9.31 39.97
C ILE A 33 -1.73 -8.12 40.74
N GLN A 34 -1.00 -8.38 41.84
CA GLN A 34 -0.27 -7.36 42.59
C GLN A 34 0.85 -6.75 41.74
N SER A 35 0.96 -5.42 41.75
CA SER A 35 1.98 -4.67 41.00
C SER A 35 3.41 -5.10 41.40
N VAL A 36 4.26 -5.34 40.39
CA VAL A 36 5.66 -5.69 40.58
C VAL A 36 6.51 -4.44 40.27
N PRO A 37 7.46 -4.02 41.13
CA PRO A 37 7.90 -2.62 41.14
C PRO A 37 8.97 -2.23 40.11
N ASP A 38 9.71 -3.18 39.54
CA ASP A 38 11.04 -2.85 39.00
C ASP A 38 11.09 -2.58 37.48
N GLU A 39 10.17 -3.11 36.67
CA GLU A 39 10.14 -2.85 35.22
C GLU A 39 8.71 -2.68 34.68
N ALA A 40 8.54 -1.78 33.72
CA ALA A 40 7.28 -1.63 33.00
C ALA A 40 7.14 -2.76 31.96
N PHE A 41 6.03 -3.47 31.96
CA PHE A 41 5.64 -4.48 30.97
C PHE A 41 4.12 -4.69 31.02
N PHE A 42 3.58 -5.41 30.05
CA PHE A 42 2.17 -5.78 30.03
C PHE A 42 1.99 -7.16 30.68
N PHE A 43 1.09 -7.24 31.66
CA PHE A 43 0.55 -8.48 32.16
C PHE A 43 -0.57 -8.96 31.23
N THR A 44 -0.51 -10.24 30.87
CA THR A 44 -1.54 -10.95 30.12
C THR A 44 -1.35 -12.46 30.31
N GLU A 45 -2.29 -13.25 29.82
CA GLU A 45 -2.13 -14.70 29.69
C GLU A 45 -1.33 -15.02 28.42
N GLU A 46 -0.25 -15.79 28.57
CA GLU A 46 0.57 -16.24 27.44
C GLU A 46 -0.17 -17.24 26.54
N LYS A 47 -1.16 -17.95 27.09
CA LYS A 47 -1.93 -18.97 26.38
C LYS A 47 -3.42 -18.83 26.69
N VAL A 48 -4.23 -18.73 25.63
CA VAL A 48 -5.70 -18.67 25.71
C VAL A 48 -6.29 -19.90 25.04
N GLU A 49 -7.15 -20.62 25.74
CA GLU A 49 -7.81 -21.82 25.21
C GLU A 49 -9.27 -21.49 24.86
N ILE A 50 -9.71 -21.82 23.64
CA ILE A 50 -11.08 -21.56 23.17
C ILE A 50 -11.70 -22.87 22.66
N GLY A 51 -12.90 -23.21 23.14
CA GLY A 51 -13.63 -24.39 22.66
C GLY A 51 -14.03 -24.26 21.19
N ILE A 52 -13.90 -25.33 20.41
CA ILE A 52 -14.38 -25.35 19.01
C ILE A 52 -15.91 -25.39 18.87
N ASP A 53 -16.62 -25.63 19.97
CA ASP A 53 -18.08 -25.75 19.97
C ASP A 53 -18.74 -24.42 19.59
N GLN A 54 -19.71 -24.46 18.68
CA GLN A 54 -20.44 -23.27 18.26
C GLN A 54 -21.32 -22.72 19.38
N ILE A 55 -21.42 -21.39 19.45
CA ILE A 55 -22.26 -20.66 20.39
C ILE A 55 -23.35 -19.90 19.64
N THR A 56 -24.40 -19.50 20.34
CA THR A 56 -25.45 -18.67 19.71
C THR A 56 -24.93 -17.27 19.42
N ALA A 57 -25.42 -16.65 18.34
CA ALA A 57 -25.09 -15.26 18.01
C ALA A 57 -25.45 -14.29 19.15
N GLU A 58 -26.48 -14.61 19.95
CA GLU A 58 -26.90 -13.84 21.11
C GLU A 58 -25.85 -13.90 22.24
N GLU A 59 -25.38 -15.09 22.62
CA GLU A 59 -24.29 -15.25 23.60
C GLU A 59 -23.02 -14.53 23.14
N ALA A 60 -22.71 -14.64 21.84
CA ALA A 60 -21.56 -13.97 21.26
C ALA A 60 -21.69 -12.44 21.37
N ALA A 61 -22.86 -11.90 21.03
CA ALA A 61 -23.14 -10.47 21.08
C ALA A 61 -23.12 -9.91 22.52
N ILE A 62 -23.59 -10.67 23.51
CA ILE A 62 -23.58 -10.26 24.92
C ILE A 62 -22.15 -10.09 25.43
N LEU A 63 -21.27 -11.07 25.17
CA LEU A 63 -19.86 -10.97 25.58
C LEU A 63 -19.17 -9.80 24.88
N MET A 64 -19.41 -9.63 23.58
CA MET A 64 -18.85 -8.53 22.80
C MET A 64 -19.28 -7.16 23.34
N ALA A 65 -20.58 -6.97 23.58
CA ALA A 65 -21.11 -5.72 24.13
C ALA A 65 -20.53 -5.43 25.51
N SER A 66 -20.38 -6.44 26.35
CA SER A 66 -19.82 -6.31 27.71
C SER A 66 -18.35 -5.85 27.66
N VAL A 67 -17.54 -6.42 26.77
CA VAL A 67 -16.14 -6.04 26.57
C VAL A 67 -16.03 -4.62 25.99
N GLU A 68 -16.87 -4.26 25.02
CA GLU A 68 -16.86 -2.92 24.43
C GLU A 68 -17.28 -1.84 25.41
N GLU A 69 -18.32 -2.08 26.20
CA GLU A 69 -18.79 -1.18 27.25
C GLU A 69 -17.73 -1.01 28.35
N TRP A 70 -17.09 -2.10 28.77
CA TRP A 70 -15.98 -2.05 29.72
C TRP A 70 -14.81 -1.21 29.21
N ASN A 71 -14.30 -1.53 28.00
CA ASN A 71 -13.11 -0.87 27.51
C ASN A 71 -13.34 0.62 27.21
N SER A 72 -14.52 0.96 26.70
CA SER A 72 -14.88 2.35 26.37
C SER A 72 -15.11 3.18 27.62
N SER A 73 -15.77 2.62 28.66
CA SER A 73 -16.00 3.31 29.93
C SER A 73 -14.71 3.58 30.71
N HIS A 74 -13.67 2.76 30.52
CA HIS A 74 -12.34 2.93 31.12
C HIS A 74 -11.35 3.68 30.20
N GLY A 75 -11.80 4.18 29.05
CA GLY A 75 -11.05 5.11 28.21
C GLY A 75 -9.92 4.48 27.39
N PHE A 76 -9.90 3.17 27.16
CA PHE A 76 -8.86 2.54 26.34
C PHE A 76 -8.99 2.86 24.84
N TYR A 77 -10.21 3.15 24.39
CA TYR A 77 -10.52 3.67 23.06
C TYR A 77 -11.90 4.38 23.08
N PRO A 78 -12.17 5.33 22.17
CA PRO A 78 -13.46 6.00 22.10
C PRO A 78 -14.59 5.01 21.79
N ALA A 79 -15.73 5.17 22.47
CA ALA A 79 -16.94 4.41 22.17
C ALA A 79 -17.35 4.68 20.72
N GLU A 80 -17.45 3.64 19.90
CA GLU A 80 -18.00 3.75 18.55
C GLU A 80 -19.50 4.09 18.63
N GLU A 81 -19.99 4.92 17.71
CA GLU A 81 -21.43 5.06 17.51
C GLU A 81 -21.99 3.68 17.16
N LYS A 82 -22.95 3.19 17.97
CA LYS A 82 -23.64 1.92 17.75
C LYS A 82 -24.10 1.84 16.29
N SER A 83 -23.39 1.08 15.45
CA SER A 83 -23.93 0.71 14.15
C SER A 83 -25.20 -0.09 14.43
N ASN A 84 -26.31 0.25 13.77
CA ASN A 84 -27.57 -0.51 13.86
C ASN A 84 -27.30 -1.95 13.42
N THR A 85 -26.93 -2.82 14.35
CA THR A 85 -26.96 -4.26 14.18
C THR A 85 -28.37 -4.70 14.52
N ASP A 86 -29.07 -5.24 13.51
CA ASP A 86 -30.32 -5.96 13.67
C ASP A 86 -30.24 -6.96 14.83
N SER A 87 -31.37 -7.18 15.51
CA SER A 87 -31.49 -8.11 16.63
C SER A 87 -30.77 -9.43 16.33
N PRO A 88 -29.87 -9.92 17.22
CA PRO A 88 -29.15 -11.16 16.97
C PRO A 88 -30.17 -12.29 16.82
N GLY A 89 -30.22 -12.90 15.63
CA GLY A 89 -31.03 -14.08 15.38
C GLY A 89 -30.46 -15.29 16.15
N SER A 90 -31.22 -16.39 16.19
CA SER A 90 -30.80 -17.64 16.81
C SER A 90 -29.78 -18.44 15.98
N GLU A 91 -29.00 -17.78 15.12
CA GLU A 91 -28.01 -18.44 14.27
C GLU A 91 -26.78 -18.83 15.10
N LEU A 92 -26.22 -20.00 14.81
CA LEU A 92 -24.99 -20.47 15.44
C LEU A 92 -23.78 -19.77 14.82
N THR A 93 -22.87 -19.31 15.68
CA THR A 93 -21.62 -18.66 15.31
C THR A 93 -20.44 -19.42 15.91
N GLY A 94 -19.23 -19.21 15.38
CA GLY A 94 -18.02 -19.77 15.98
C GLY A 94 -17.82 -19.20 17.38
N ASN A 95 -17.20 -19.99 18.26
CA ASN A 95 -16.96 -19.59 19.64
C ASN A 95 -16.11 -18.32 19.72
N ILE A 96 -16.22 -17.62 20.84
CA ILE A 96 -15.43 -16.44 21.14
C ILE A 96 -14.70 -16.63 22.47
N GLY A 97 -13.54 -16.03 22.56
CA GLY A 97 -12.75 -15.95 23.78
C GLY A 97 -12.18 -14.55 23.92
N TYR A 98 -11.65 -14.23 25.09
CA TYR A 98 -10.98 -12.96 25.31
C TYR A 98 -9.63 -13.16 26.00
N THR A 99 -8.77 -12.17 25.83
CA THR A 99 -7.59 -11.97 26.67
C THR A 99 -7.64 -10.57 27.26
N TRP A 100 -6.80 -10.32 28.25
CA TRP A 100 -6.71 -9.05 28.94
C TRP A 100 -5.27 -8.55 28.99
N PHE A 101 -5.10 -7.23 29.01
CA PHE A 101 -3.81 -6.55 29.09
C PHE A 101 -3.87 -5.54 30.22
N LYS A 102 -2.84 -5.51 31.05
CA LYS A 102 -2.70 -4.53 32.13
C LYS A 102 -1.25 -4.07 32.23
N LEU A 103 -1.03 -2.79 32.52
CA LEU A 103 0.32 -2.26 32.64
C LEU A 103 0.87 -2.47 34.05
N SER A 104 2.12 -2.92 34.19
CA SER A 104 2.73 -3.20 35.50
C SER A 104 3.05 -1.95 36.32
N LYS A 105 3.19 -0.79 35.65
CA LYS A 105 3.65 0.47 36.24
C LYS A 105 2.86 1.65 35.71
N LYS A 106 2.55 2.61 36.59
CA LYS A 106 1.93 3.88 36.23
C LYS A 106 2.79 4.66 35.20
N PRO A 107 2.25 5.09 34.04
CA PRO A 107 2.92 5.97 33.08
C PRO A 107 3.28 7.33 33.70
N GLU A 108 4.24 8.05 33.10
CA GLU A 108 4.53 9.42 33.52
C GLU A 108 3.35 10.36 33.21
N ALA A 109 3.26 11.50 33.94
CA ALA A 109 2.18 12.46 33.73
C ALA A 109 2.20 12.99 32.28
N ASP A 110 1.04 13.02 31.62
CA ASP A 110 0.83 13.34 30.20
C ASP A 110 1.47 12.34 29.19
N GLU A 111 1.97 11.19 29.64
CA GLU A 111 2.40 10.09 28.76
C GLU A 111 1.29 9.04 28.60
N SER A 112 1.04 8.63 27.36
CA SER A 112 0.17 7.49 27.05
C SER A 112 0.97 6.40 26.36
N ILE A 113 0.86 5.18 26.91
CA ILE A 113 1.47 3.98 26.35
C ILE A 113 0.43 3.28 25.50
N VAL A 114 0.73 3.14 24.21
CA VAL A 114 -0.17 2.51 23.24
C VAL A 114 0.24 1.06 23.04
N LEU A 115 -0.71 0.14 23.19
CA LEU A 115 -0.57 -1.26 22.81
C LEU A 115 -1.34 -1.53 21.52
N ASN A 116 -0.63 -1.86 20.44
CA ASN A 116 -1.24 -2.34 19.21
C ASN A 116 -1.18 -3.86 19.20
N PHE A 117 -2.35 -4.50 19.19
CA PHE A 117 -2.46 -5.95 19.22
C PHE A 117 -2.95 -6.47 17.87
N SER A 118 -2.19 -7.37 17.27
CA SER A 118 -2.44 -7.88 15.92
C SER A 118 -2.08 -9.35 15.77
N PHE A 119 -2.66 -9.98 14.75
CA PHE A 119 -2.31 -11.33 14.34
C PHE A 119 -0.86 -11.38 13.84
N GLU A 120 -0.08 -12.33 14.34
CA GLU A 120 1.31 -12.53 13.93
C GLU A 120 1.43 -13.69 12.93
N LYS A 121 1.02 -14.90 13.34
CA LYS A 121 1.22 -16.15 12.58
C LYS A 121 0.30 -17.26 13.07
N GLY A 122 0.03 -18.26 12.23
CA GLY A 122 -0.79 -19.43 12.57
C GLY A 122 -2.05 -19.54 11.73
N ASP A 123 -3.09 -20.18 12.27
CA ASP A 123 -4.34 -20.45 11.56
C ASP A 123 -5.29 -19.25 11.58
N LYS A 124 -5.72 -18.80 10.39
CA LYS A 124 -6.59 -17.63 10.21
C LYS A 124 -8.04 -17.88 10.60
N SER A 125 -8.42 -19.13 10.85
CA SER A 125 -9.72 -19.46 11.44
C SER A 125 -9.86 -18.95 12.88
N ILE A 126 -8.76 -18.54 13.51
CA ILE A 126 -8.75 -17.74 14.74
C ILE A 126 -8.42 -16.30 14.35
N SER A 127 -9.35 -15.37 14.57
CA SER A 127 -9.19 -13.97 14.19
C SER A 127 -9.50 -13.05 15.35
N LEU A 128 -8.88 -11.86 15.36
CA LEU A 128 -9.36 -10.78 16.22
C LEU A 128 -10.65 -10.21 15.62
N MET A 129 -11.63 -9.89 16.47
CA MET A 129 -12.86 -9.25 16.00
C MET A 129 -12.57 -7.91 15.31
N ARG A 130 -11.60 -7.16 15.84
CA ARG A 130 -11.11 -5.89 15.29
C ARG A 130 -9.61 -5.76 15.52
N SER A 131 -8.99 -4.80 14.83
CA SER A 131 -7.65 -4.36 15.22
C SER A 131 -7.76 -3.59 16.53
N TYR A 132 -7.11 -4.07 17.58
CA TYR A 132 -7.13 -3.45 18.90
C TYR A 132 -5.94 -2.50 19.04
N ARG A 133 -6.26 -1.26 19.41
CA ARG A 133 -5.30 -0.25 19.85
C ARG A 133 -5.77 0.28 21.20
N PHE A 134 -5.07 -0.11 22.26
CA PHE A 134 -5.37 0.32 23.62
C PHE A 134 -4.45 1.47 24.01
N ASP A 135 -5.03 2.60 24.41
CA ASP A 135 -4.29 3.73 24.96
C ASP A 135 -4.34 3.67 26.50
N PHE A 136 -3.19 3.38 27.13
CA PHE A 136 -3.04 3.36 28.59
C PHE A 136 -2.50 4.70 29.10
N ASP A 137 -3.12 5.26 30.13
CA ASP A 137 -2.82 6.56 30.73
C ASP A 137 -2.66 6.47 32.26
N GLU A 138 -2.47 7.61 32.92
CA GLU A 138 -2.29 7.67 34.36
C GLU A 138 -3.51 7.24 35.21
N ASN A 139 -4.69 7.16 34.60
CA ASN A 139 -5.97 6.89 35.25
C ASN A 139 -6.45 5.45 35.02
N ASN A 140 -6.06 4.82 33.91
CA ASN A 140 -6.53 3.48 33.51
C ASN A 140 -5.42 2.39 33.48
N TRP A 141 -4.15 2.73 33.76
CA TRP A 141 -3.04 1.77 33.70
C TRP A 141 -3.22 0.50 34.55
N ASP A 142 -3.92 0.62 35.69
CA ASP A 142 -4.14 -0.47 36.65
C ASP A 142 -5.42 -1.28 36.36
N VAL A 143 -6.12 -0.97 35.27
CA VAL A 143 -7.36 -1.61 34.84
C VAL A 143 -7.06 -2.56 33.66
N PRO A 144 -7.67 -3.77 33.62
CA PRO A 144 -7.52 -4.66 32.48
C PRO A 144 -8.26 -4.14 31.24
N ALA A 145 -7.56 -4.08 30.11
CA ALA A 145 -8.11 -3.87 28.78
C ALA A 145 -8.31 -5.20 28.07
N PHE A 146 -9.48 -5.46 27.49
CA PHE A 146 -9.82 -6.77 26.93
C PHE A 146 -9.80 -6.80 25.39
N ALA A 147 -9.24 -7.86 24.80
CA ALA A 147 -9.30 -8.14 23.37
C ALA A 147 -10.06 -9.44 23.10
N VAL A 148 -10.95 -9.44 22.10
CA VAL A 148 -11.82 -10.59 21.78
C VAL A 148 -11.31 -11.31 20.53
N PHE A 149 -11.20 -12.62 20.66
CA PHE A 149 -10.96 -13.56 19.56
C PHE A 149 -12.28 -14.17 19.09
N LYS A 150 -12.38 -14.38 17.78
CA LYS A 150 -13.50 -15.03 17.11
C LYS A 150 -13.00 -16.21 16.30
N LEU A 151 -13.64 -17.36 16.51
CA LEU A 151 -13.42 -18.55 15.69
C LEU A 151 -14.32 -18.54 14.45
N ASP A 152 -13.81 -19.09 13.35
CA ASP A 152 -14.62 -19.39 12.17
C ASP A 152 -15.66 -20.48 12.53
N PRO A 153 -16.97 -20.28 12.26
CA PRO A 153 -18.00 -21.29 12.49
C PRO A 153 -17.72 -22.65 11.82
N LYS A 154 -16.91 -22.68 10.75
CA LYS A 154 -16.56 -23.91 10.00
C LYS A 154 -15.36 -24.65 10.61
N LEU A 155 -14.76 -24.13 11.66
CA LEU A 155 -13.62 -24.74 12.31
C LEU A 155 -14.03 -26.05 12.99
N SER A 156 -13.38 -27.16 12.63
CA SER A 156 -13.69 -28.51 13.11
C SER A 156 -12.47 -29.26 13.63
N LYS A 157 -11.30 -28.61 13.65
CA LYS A 157 -10.04 -29.17 14.11
C LYS A 157 -9.39 -28.24 15.13
N THR A 158 -8.70 -28.83 16.09
CA THR A 158 -7.85 -28.10 17.02
C THR A 158 -6.70 -27.44 16.25
N THR A 159 -6.58 -26.13 16.39
CA THR A 159 -5.61 -25.30 15.67
C THR A 159 -5.07 -24.22 16.59
N THR A 160 -4.04 -23.52 16.12
CA THR A 160 -3.31 -22.54 16.94
C THR A 160 -2.97 -21.28 16.14
N ALA A 161 -3.09 -20.14 16.79
CA ALA A 161 -2.71 -18.84 16.26
C ALA A 161 -1.94 -18.03 17.31
N SER A 162 -0.88 -17.36 16.87
CA SER A 162 -0.06 -16.46 17.67
C SER A 162 -0.41 -15.01 17.34
N PHE A 163 -0.58 -14.22 18.38
CA PHE A 163 -0.85 -12.79 18.31
C PHE A 163 0.22 -12.03 19.06
N THR A 164 0.60 -10.86 18.55
CA THR A 164 1.63 -10.03 19.15
C THR A 164 1.11 -8.65 19.52
N GLY A 165 1.47 -8.21 20.72
CA GLY A 165 1.23 -6.87 21.24
C GLY A 165 2.51 -6.06 21.14
N LEU A 166 2.50 -5.04 20.27
CA LEU A 166 3.62 -4.12 20.10
C LEU A 166 3.27 -2.78 20.74
N SER A 167 4.08 -2.40 21.73
CA SER A 167 4.07 -1.05 22.27
C SER A 167 5.14 -0.23 21.59
N GLY A 168 4.75 0.92 21.08
CA GLY A 168 5.64 1.68 20.24
C GLY A 168 5.25 3.11 19.99
N ASN A 169 6.24 4.00 20.03
CA ASN A 169 6.02 5.40 19.70
C ASN A 169 6.05 5.57 18.17
N ILE A 170 4.91 5.32 17.53
CA ILE A 170 4.70 5.48 16.08
C ILE A 170 5.11 6.89 15.62
N ARG A 171 4.80 7.92 16.43
CA ARG A 171 5.19 9.31 16.15
C ARG A 171 6.71 9.46 16.08
N PHE A 172 7.45 8.85 17.01
CA PHE A 172 8.91 8.87 17.02
C PHE A 172 9.49 8.10 15.83
N ALA A 173 8.95 6.93 15.50
CA ALA A 173 9.40 6.13 14.35
C ALA A 173 9.29 6.92 13.04
N TRP A 174 8.12 7.54 12.77
CA TRP A 174 7.94 8.41 11.60
C TRP A 174 8.81 9.65 11.65
N SER A 175 8.94 10.30 12.82
CA SER A 175 9.83 11.46 12.98
C SER A 175 11.27 11.12 12.61
N MET A 176 11.75 9.93 13.01
CA MET A 176 13.09 9.47 12.69
C MET A 176 13.27 9.15 11.21
N VAL A 177 12.28 8.50 10.58
CA VAL A 177 12.26 8.28 9.12
C VAL A 177 12.35 9.62 8.39
N PHE A 178 11.53 10.61 8.76
CA PHE A 178 11.57 11.94 8.17
C PHE A 178 12.89 12.67 8.44
N ALA A 179 13.47 12.53 9.64
CA ALA A 179 14.77 13.12 9.96
C ALA A 179 15.90 12.54 9.11
N VAL A 180 15.92 11.21 8.92
CA VAL A 180 16.90 10.54 8.05
C VAL A 180 16.75 11.02 6.61
N ILE A 181 15.51 11.08 6.10
CA ILE A 181 15.22 11.61 4.77
C ILE A 181 15.72 13.06 4.65
N ALA A 182 15.42 13.92 5.63
CA ALA A 182 15.87 15.31 5.65
C ALA A 182 17.40 15.44 5.58
N VAL A 183 18.13 14.64 6.37
CA VAL A 183 19.61 14.63 6.35
C VAL A 183 20.14 14.21 4.97
N VAL A 184 19.54 13.19 4.34
CA VAL A 184 19.91 12.75 2.99
C VAL A 184 19.69 13.86 1.96
N PHE A 185 18.55 14.54 2.00
CA PHE A 185 18.26 15.66 1.10
C PHE A 185 19.19 16.86 1.30
N VAL A 186 19.59 17.17 2.54
CA VAL A 186 20.62 18.17 2.84
C VAL A 186 21.97 17.75 2.23
N GLY A 187 22.33 16.47 2.34
CA GLY A 187 23.51 15.90 1.69
C GLY A 187 23.49 16.08 0.17
N PHE A 188 22.36 15.77 -0.49
CA PHE A 188 22.20 16.01 -1.93
C PHE A 188 22.26 17.48 -2.30
N HIS A 189 21.70 18.38 -1.49
CA HIS A 189 21.79 19.83 -1.70
C HIS A 189 23.25 20.31 -1.69
N ILE A 190 24.01 19.90 -0.67
CA ILE A 190 25.44 20.21 -0.54
C ILE A 190 26.20 19.65 -1.75
N TYR A 191 25.99 18.38 -2.09
CA TYR A 191 26.63 17.75 -3.25
C TYR A 191 26.32 18.49 -4.56
N HIS A 192 25.04 18.80 -4.83
CA HIS A 192 24.64 19.56 -6.01
C HIS A 192 25.24 20.96 -6.05
N ARG A 193 25.38 21.62 -4.90
CA ARG A 193 25.97 22.96 -4.82
C ARG A 193 27.45 22.98 -5.22
N PHE A 194 28.20 21.92 -4.93
CA PHE A 194 29.65 21.87 -5.14
C PHE A 194 30.08 21.06 -6.36
N ALA A 195 29.38 19.98 -6.71
CA ALA A 195 29.80 19.04 -7.74
C ALA A 195 29.16 19.26 -9.12
N LEU A 196 27.99 19.89 -9.22
CA LEU A 196 27.31 20.08 -10.51
C LEU A 196 27.86 21.32 -11.24
N PRO A 197 28.32 21.18 -12.50
CA PRO A 197 28.71 22.32 -13.32
C PRO A 197 27.51 23.20 -13.63
N ARG A 198 27.68 24.52 -13.47
CA ARG A 198 26.64 25.49 -13.83
C ARG A 198 26.53 25.54 -15.35
N PRO A 199 25.33 25.31 -15.93
CA PRO A 199 25.16 25.38 -17.38
C PRO A 199 25.53 26.79 -17.88
N PRO A 200 26.32 26.91 -18.97
CA PRO A 200 26.66 28.21 -19.55
C PRO A 200 25.44 28.98 -20.10
N ASP A 201 24.32 28.28 -20.29
CA ASP A 201 23.03 28.84 -20.71
C ASP A 201 22.19 29.40 -19.55
N ASP A 202 22.67 29.33 -18.30
CA ASP A 202 21.97 29.88 -17.12
C ASP A 202 22.09 31.40 -17.07
N LYS A 203 21.38 32.06 -17.99
CA LYS A 203 21.27 33.52 -18.08
C LYS A 203 20.05 33.98 -17.31
N SER A 204 20.24 34.95 -16.41
CA SER A 204 19.14 35.62 -15.73
C SER A 204 18.23 36.26 -16.76
N ASN A 205 17.03 35.70 -16.94
CA ASN A 205 16.01 36.24 -17.84
C ASN A 205 15.22 37.36 -17.15
N ARG A 206 15.93 38.28 -16.46
CA ARG A 206 15.36 39.53 -15.95
C ARG A 206 15.12 40.47 -17.14
N SER A 207 14.17 40.12 -18.00
CA SER A 207 13.54 41.07 -18.91
C SER A 207 12.73 42.05 -18.07
N GLY A 208 13.11 43.33 -18.11
CA GLY A 208 12.42 44.40 -17.40
C GLY A 208 10.95 44.55 -17.81
N ASP A 209 10.15 45.11 -16.89
CA ASP A 209 8.78 45.61 -17.06
C ASP A 209 7.65 44.64 -17.48
N GLY A 210 7.90 43.33 -17.58
CA GLY A 210 6.85 42.32 -17.75
C GLY A 210 6.28 41.80 -16.43
N SER A 211 4.96 41.89 -16.21
CA SER A 211 4.29 41.16 -15.13
C SER A 211 4.61 39.67 -15.28
N PHE A 212 5.27 39.07 -14.27
CA PHE A 212 5.56 37.63 -14.19
C PHE A 212 4.39 36.75 -14.64
N PHE A 213 3.16 37.16 -14.30
CA PHE A 213 1.94 36.47 -14.67
C PHE A 213 1.71 36.41 -16.20
N LYS A 214 2.10 37.47 -16.93
CA LYS A 214 2.03 37.51 -18.39
C LYS A 214 3.02 36.55 -19.03
N GLU A 215 4.27 36.52 -18.55
CA GLU A 215 5.28 35.57 -19.05
C GLU A 215 4.90 34.11 -18.74
N PHE A 216 4.33 33.86 -17.55
CA PHE A 216 3.77 32.57 -17.17
C PHE A 216 2.63 32.15 -18.13
N LEU A 217 1.64 33.02 -18.36
CA LEU A 217 0.52 32.74 -19.26
C LEU A 217 0.98 32.53 -20.71
N ILE A 218 1.99 33.27 -21.18
CA ILE A 218 2.58 33.05 -22.51
C ILE A 218 3.22 31.66 -22.57
N THR A 219 4.04 31.29 -21.59
CA THR A 219 4.70 29.98 -21.53
C THR A 219 3.69 28.83 -21.52
N PHE A 220 2.61 28.98 -20.75
CA PHE A 220 1.51 28.04 -20.67
C PHE A 220 0.76 27.97 -22.01
N ALA A 221 0.36 29.10 -22.58
CA ALA A 221 -0.34 29.16 -23.87
C ALA A 221 0.50 28.59 -25.02
N GLU A 222 1.83 28.79 -25.01
CA GLU A 222 2.74 28.20 -25.99
C GLU A 222 2.72 26.67 -25.98
N PHE A 223 2.58 26.05 -24.81
CA PHE A 223 2.40 24.60 -24.71
C PHE A 223 1.13 24.14 -25.44
N PHE A 224 0.01 24.84 -25.23
CA PHE A 224 -1.27 24.53 -25.89
C PHE A 224 -1.35 24.93 -27.36
N ARG A 225 -0.40 25.75 -27.85
CA ARG A 225 -0.30 26.10 -29.27
C ARG A 225 0.58 25.13 -30.08
N LYS A 226 1.20 24.14 -29.45
CA LYS A 226 1.98 23.11 -30.16
C LYS A 226 1.10 22.35 -31.16
N LYS A 227 1.68 22.07 -32.34
CA LYS A 227 1.00 21.33 -33.40
C LYS A 227 0.61 19.93 -32.90
N ASN A 228 -0.66 19.56 -33.08
CA ASN A 228 -1.26 18.30 -32.61
C ASN A 228 -1.29 18.13 -31.06
N ILE A 229 -1.39 19.23 -30.30
CA ILE A 229 -1.49 19.16 -28.83
C ILE A 229 -2.60 18.22 -28.34
N GLY A 230 -3.75 18.15 -29.03
CA GLY A 230 -4.82 17.24 -28.67
C GLY A 230 -4.39 15.78 -28.67
N VAL A 231 -3.59 15.35 -29.65
CA VAL A 231 -3.06 13.99 -29.74
C VAL A 231 -1.98 13.75 -28.68
N ILE A 232 -1.15 14.76 -28.40
CA ILE A 232 -0.14 14.71 -27.34
C ILE A 232 -0.82 14.50 -25.98
N LEU A 233 -1.81 15.33 -25.63
CA LEU A 233 -2.53 15.23 -24.37
C LEU A 233 -3.29 13.91 -24.26
N LEU A 234 -3.93 13.48 -25.35
CA LEU A 234 -4.61 12.20 -25.43
C LEU A 234 -3.64 11.05 -25.14
N PHE A 235 -2.44 11.08 -25.74
CA PHE A 235 -1.39 10.11 -25.45
C PHE A 235 -0.96 10.15 -23.99
N LEU A 236 -0.70 11.34 -23.43
CA LEU A 236 -0.25 11.47 -22.05
C LEU A 236 -1.25 10.88 -21.06
N VAL A 237 -2.55 11.04 -21.31
CA VAL A 237 -3.62 10.51 -20.45
C VAL A 237 -3.88 9.01 -20.70
N ILE A 238 -3.92 8.58 -21.97
CA ILE A 238 -4.35 7.23 -22.33
C ILE A 238 -3.22 6.20 -22.27
N TYR A 239 -1.96 6.61 -22.46
CA TYR A 239 -0.83 5.69 -22.54
C TYR A 239 -0.73 4.73 -21.35
N ARG A 240 -1.14 5.20 -20.18
CA ARG A 240 -1.11 4.46 -18.91
C ARG A 240 -2.50 4.09 -18.38
N LEU A 241 -3.54 4.17 -19.21
CA LEU A 241 -4.92 4.03 -18.74
C LEU A 241 -5.22 2.66 -18.10
N GLY A 242 -4.81 1.57 -18.74
CA GLY A 242 -4.95 0.23 -18.15
C GLY A 242 -4.02 0.06 -16.96
N GLU A 243 -2.79 0.51 -17.10
CA GLU A 243 -1.75 0.37 -16.09
C GLU A 243 -2.06 1.10 -14.79
N SER A 244 -2.62 2.31 -14.85
CA SER A 244 -2.95 3.09 -13.67
C SER A 244 -4.06 2.47 -12.82
N GLN A 245 -4.97 1.74 -13.45
CA GLN A 245 -5.99 0.95 -12.77
C GLN A 245 -5.39 -0.31 -12.15
N LEU A 246 -4.54 -1.02 -12.90
CA LEU A 246 -3.89 -2.25 -12.46
C LEU A 246 -3.03 -2.04 -11.22
N VAL A 247 -2.15 -1.04 -11.21
CA VAL A 247 -1.21 -0.79 -10.11
C VAL A 247 -1.93 -0.59 -8.78
N LYS A 248 -3.13 0.01 -8.79
CA LYS A 248 -3.91 0.24 -7.57
C LYS A 248 -4.49 -1.04 -6.99
N LEU A 249 -4.84 -2.00 -7.82
CA LEU A 249 -5.47 -3.25 -7.38
C LEU A 249 -4.55 -4.46 -7.37
N ALA A 250 -3.36 -4.36 -7.95
CA ALA A 250 -2.41 -5.45 -7.93
C ALA A 250 -1.99 -5.84 -6.50
N SER A 251 -1.73 -4.87 -5.62
CA SER A 251 -1.38 -5.18 -4.22
C SER A 251 -2.54 -5.79 -3.43
N PRO A 252 -3.77 -5.20 -3.43
CA PRO A 252 -4.95 -5.84 -2.85
C PRO A 252 -5.20 -7.26 -3.38
N PHE A 253 -5.23 -7.46 -4.71
CA PHE A 253 -5.44 -8.77 -5.33
C PHE A 253 -4.46 -9.85 -4.85
N LEU A 254 -3.19 -9.48 -4.68
CA LEU A 254 -2.17 -10.41 -4.22
C LEU A 254 -2.32 -10.77 -2.73
N LEU A 255 -2.79 -9.84 -1.90
CA LEU A 255 -2.94 -10.02 -0.45
C LEU A 255 -4.28 -10.63 -0.04
N ASP A 256 -5.35 -10.27 -0.75
CA ASP A 256 -6.71 -10.69 -0.44
C ASP A 256 -6.82 -12.22 -0.41
N SER A 257 -7.71 -12.72 0.43
CA SER A 257 -7.90 -14.15 0.59
C SER A 257 -8.38 -14.79 -0.70
N ARG A 258 -8.12 -16.09 -0.85
CA ARG A 258 -8.62 -16.87 -1.99
C ARG A 258 -10.15 -16.93 -2.04
N GLU A 259 -10.82 -16.73 -0.90
CA GLU A 259 -12.28 -16.64 -0.82
C GLU A 259 -12.81 -15.33 -1.41
N ALA A 260 -12.00 -14.26 -1.39
CA ALA A 260 -12.28 -12.97 -2.00
C ALA A 260 -11.66 -12.83 -3.40
N ASP A 261 -11.43 -13.96 -4.09
CA ASP A 261 -10.80 -14.03 -5.41
C ASP A 261 -9.35 -13.47 -5.49
N GLY A 262 -8.65 -13.38 -4.35
CA GLY A 262 -7.24 -12.99 -4.26
C GLY A 262 -6.27 -14.18 -4.20
N LEU A 263 -4.95 -13.90 -4.15
CA LEU A 263 -3.93 -14.97 -4.07
C LEU A 263 -3.56 -15.39 -2.63
N GLY A 264 -3.92 -14.59 -1.63
CA GLY A 264 -3.70 -14.87 -0.21
C GLY A 264 -2.24 -14.80 0.23
N LEU A 265 -1.42 -13.98 -0.44
CA LEU A 265 0.00 -13.82 -0.10
C LEU A 265 0.18 -13.08 1.24
N THR A 266 1.32 -13.33 1.87
CA THR A 266 1.71 -12.56 3.05
C THR A 266 2.26 -11.19 2.64
N THR A 267 2.24 -10.24 3.57
CA THR A 267 2.88 -8.92 3.37
C THR A 267 4.38 -9.04 3.14
N GLY A 268 5.03 -10.04 3.75
CA GLY A 268 6.44 -10.37 3.52
C GLY A 268 6.70 -10.86 2.09
N ASP A 269 5.86 -11.76 1.57
CA ASP A 269 5.97 -12.23 0.18
C ASP A 269 5.77 -11.10 -0.83
N LEU A 270 4.78 -10.24 -0.58
CA LEU A 270 4.54 -9.06 -1.40
C LEU A 270 5.77 -8.13 -1.39
N GLY A 271 6.36 -7.89 -0.22
CA GLY A 271 7.57 -7.09 -0.07
C GLY A 271 8.77 -7.66 -0.82
N LEU A 272 8.93 -8.99 -0.83
CA LEU A 272 9.97 -9.66 -1.61
C LEU A 272 9.72 -9.54 -3.12
N ILE A 273 8.49 -9.83 -3.56
CA ILE A 273 8.11 -9.85 -4.98
C ILE A 273 8.16 -8.44 -5.57
N TYR A 274 7.50 -7.45 -4.97
CA TYR A 274 7.50 -6.08 -5.49
C TYR A 274 8.76 -5.30 -5.13
N GLY A 275 9.21 -5.40 -3.87
CA GLY A 275 10.32 -4.59 -3.37
C GLY A 275 11.68 -5.06 -3.85
N THR A 276 11.88 -6.37 -4.08
CA THR A 276 13.17 -6.89 -4.57
C THR A 276 13.10 -7.25 -6.04
N ILE A 277 12.27 -8.23 -6.39
CA ILE A 277 12.21 -8.78 -7.75
C ILE A 277 11.67 -7.71 -8.72
N GLY A 278 10.59 -7.04 -8.35
CA GLY A 278 9.93 -6.00 -9.13
C GLY A 278 10.85 -4.82 -9.41
N ILE A 279 11.52 -4.28 -8.38
CA ILE A 279 12.46 -3.15 -8.56
C ILE A 279 13.64 -3.53 -9.47
N ILE A 280 14.20 -4.74 -9.33
CA ILE A 280 15.28 -5.22 -10.21
C ILE A 280 14.79 -5.33 -11.65
N ALA A 281 13.64 -5.96 -11.86
CA ALA A 281 13.04 -6.13 -13.19
C ALA A 281 12.71 -4.78 -13.86
N LEU A 282 12.08 -3.87 -13.12
CA LEU A 282 11.78 -2.50 -13.52
C LEU A 282 13.04 -1.74 -13.95
N SER A 283 14.09 -1.82 -13.14
CA SER A 283 15.37 -1.15 -13.42
C SER A 283 16.03 -1.70 -14.69
N LEU A 284 16.06 -3.03 -14.84
CA LEU A 284 16.58 -3.68 -16.05
C LEU A 284 15.76 -3.31 -17.29
N GLY A 285 14.43 -3.31 -17.19
CA GLY A 285 13.52 -2.90 -18.26
C GLY A 285 13.78 -1.46 -18.71
N GLY A 286 13.89 -0.52 -17.76
CA GLY A 286 14.18 0.89 -18.04
C GLY A 286 15.55 1.11 -18.69
N ILE A 287 16.60 0.48 -18.18
CA ILE A 287 17.95 0.56 -18.76
C ILE A 287 17.95 0.01 -20.19
N LEU A 288 17.37 -1.17 -20.41
CA LEU A 288 17.27 -1.76 -21.75
C LEU A 288 16.40 -0.94 -22.69
N GLY A 289 15.33 -0.31 -22.19
CA GLY A 289 14.50 0.63 -22.93
C GLY A 289 15.31 1.83 -23.41
N GLY A 290 16.11 2.42 -22.53
CA GLY A 290 16.99 3.54 -22.87
C GLY A 290 18.03 3.17 -23.92
N ILE A 291 18.67 2.00 -23.74
CA ILE A 291 19.64 1.47 -24.71
C ILE A 291 18.97 1.20 -26.06
N ALA A 292 17.80 0.57 -26.08
CA ALA A 292 17.06 0.26 -27.29
C ALA A 292 16.71 1.55 -28.07
N ALA A 293 16.12 2.53 -27.39
CA ALA A 293 15.80 3.84 -27.95
C ALA A 293 17.07 4.53 -28.50
N SER A 294 18.19 4.48 -27.76
CA SER A 294 19.47 5.06 -28.19
C SER A 294 20.00 4.53 -29.53
N ARG A 295 19.67 3.29 -29.90
CA ARG A 295 20.18 2.63 -31.11
C ARG A 295 19.35 2.93 -32.36
N LYS A 296 18.02 2.80 -32.29
CA LYS A 296 17.12 2.92 -33.45
C LYS A 296 16.16 4.12 -33.39
N GLY A 297 16.22 4.90 -32.32
CA GLY A 297 15.34 6.05 -32.08
C GLY A 297 14.00 5.67 -31.48
N LEU A 298 13.32 6.65 -30.90
CA LEU A 298 12.02 6.46 -30.24
C LEU A 298 10.95 6.00 -31.23
N LYS A 299 10.90 6.59 -32.42
CA LYS A 299 9.85 6.27 -33.43
C LYS A 299 9.78 4.78 -33.79
N TYR A 300 10.93 4.12 -33.92
CA TYR A 300 10.99 2.69 -34.25
C TYR A 300 10.53 1.81 -33.09
N TRP A 301 10.97 2.15 -31.87
CA TRP A 301 10.68 1.34 -30.67
C TRP A 301 9.34 1.63 -30.04
N LEU A 302 8.69 2.75 -30.38
CA LEU A 302 7.45 3.21 -29.75
C LEU A 302 6.37 2.11 -29.70
N TRP A 303 6.12 1.43 -30.82
CA TRP A 303 5.16 0.32 -30.89
C TRP A 303 5.51 -0.83 -29.95
N TRP A 304 6.77 -1.26 -29.94
CA TRP A 304 7.26 -2.34 -29.09
C TRP A 304 7.26 -1.95 -27.61
N MET A 305 7.54 -0.69 -27.30
CA MET A 305 7.53 -0.17 -25.94
C MET A 305 6.10 -0.02 -25.39
N VAL A 306 5.14 0.38 -26.23
CA VAL A 306 3.71 0.37 -25.83
C VAL A 306 3.23 -1.07 -25.61
N ALA A 307 3.64 -2.00 -26.49
CA ALA A 307 3.34 -3.42 -26.32
C ALA A 307 3.94 -3.98 -25.03
N ALA A 308 5.20 -3.68 -24.74
CA ALA A 308 5.87 -4.10 -23.52
C ALA A 308 5.25 -3.49 -22.26
N MET A 309 4.71 -2.27 -22.34
CA MET A 309 3.99 -1.65 -21.22
C MET A 309 2.68 -2.38 -20.90
N ASN A 310 1.93 -2.79 -21.93
CA ASN A 310 0.53 -3.19 -21.77
C ASN A 310 0.31 -4.71 -21.84
N LEU A 311 1.04 -5.44 -22.67
CA LEU A 311 0.84 -6.89 -22.82
C LEU A 311 1.16 -7.68 -21.56
N PRO A 312 2.21 -7.34 -20.78
CA PRO A 312 2.48 -8.03 -19.54
C PRO A 312 1.35 -7.94 -18.51
N ASN A 313 0.42 -7.00 -18.63
CA ASN A 313 -0.75 -6.93 -17.75
C ASN A 313 -1.64 -8.18 -17.85
N LEU A 314 -1.51 -8.95 -18.95
CA LEU A 314 -2.11 -10.28 -19.09
C LEU A 314 -1.66 -11.27 -18.01
N VAL A 315 -0.51 -11.07 -17.36
CA VAL A 315 -0.10 -11.93 -16.25
C VAL A 315 -1.10 -11.89 -15.11
N TYR A 316 -1.77 -10.75 -14.86
CA TYR A 316 -2.78 -10.66 -13.81
C TYR A 316 -4.10 -11.32 -14.22
N VAL A 317 -4.44 -11.31 -15.50
CA VAL A 317 -5.52 -12.16 -16.03
C VAL A 317 -5.18 -13.62 -15.75
N PHE A 318 -3.99 -14.08 -16.15
CA PHE A 318 -3.53 -15.44 -15.88
C PHE A 318 -3.56 -15.80 -14.39
N LEU A 319 -3.02 -14.95 -13.52
CA LEU A 319 -3.00 -15.17 -12.07
C LEU A 319 -4.41 -15.23 -11.47
N SER A 320 -5.35 -14.40 -11.95
CA SER A 320 -6.73 -14.38 -11.46
C SER A 320 -7.54 -15.63 -11.83
N TYR A 321 -7.19 -16.31 -12.94
CA TYR A 321 -7.87 -17.54 -13.36
C TYR A 321 -7.19 -18.80 -12.81
N VAL A 322 -5.86 -18.84 -12.77
CA VAL A 322 -5.12 -20.03 -12.35
C VAL A 322 -4.92 -20.08 -10.84
N MET A 323 -4.88 -18.93 -10.17
CA MET A 323 -4.66 -18.79 -8.73
C MET A 323 -3.54 -19.72 -8.19
N PRO A 324 -2.31 -19.67 -8.75
CA PRO A 324 -1.25 -20.59 -8.37
C PRO A 324 -0.87 -20.44 -6.88
N SER A 325 -0.52 -21.52 -6.21
CA SER A 325 0.00 -21.51 -4.82
C SER A 325 1.51 -21.28 -4.75
N SER A 326 2.22 -21.42 -5.88
CA SER A 326 3.68 -21.26 -5.94
C SER A 326 4.09 -19.80 -6.04
N LEU A 327 4.83 -19.32 -5.04
CA LEU A 327 5.44 -17.98 -5.03
C LEU A 327 6.34 -17.71 -6.23
N TRP A 328 7.00 -18.74 -6.77
CA TRP A 328 7.86 -18.59 -7.94
C TRP A 328 7.10 -18.18 -9.20
N ILE A 329 5.89 -18.73 -9.39
CA ILE A 329 5.04 -18.38 -10.53
C ILE A 329 4.57 -16.94 -10.40
N VAL A 330 4.10 -16.55 -9.20
CA VAL A 330 3.65 -15.17 -8.95
C VAL A 330 4.81 -14.17 -9.09
N GLY A 331 5.96 -14.48 -8.50
CA GLY A 331 7.16 -13.65 -8.60
C GLY A 331 7.65 -13.48 -10.04
N ALA A 332 7.65 -14.56 -10.84
CA ALA A 332 8.00 -14.48 -12.25
C ALA A 332 6.99 -13.65 -13.06
N SER A 333 5.69 -13.80 -12.79
CA SER A 333 4.64 -12.99 -13.41
C SER A 333 4.82 -11.51 -13.13
N VAL A 334 5.03 -11.12 -11.87
CA VAL A 334 5.28 -9.72 -11.48
C VAL A 334 6.59 -9.22 -12.08
N ALA A 335 7.65 -10.05 -12.13
CA ALA A 335 8.90 -9.67 -12.78
C ALA A 335 8.72 -9.32 -14.26
N VAL A 336 7.94 -10.12 -15.00
CA VAL A 336 7.65 -9.88 -16.42
C VAL A 336 6.86 -8.60 -16.60
N GLU A 337 5.88 -8.33 -15.73
CA GLU A 337 5.13 -7.08 -15.75
C GLU A 337 6.02 -5.87 -15.44
N GLN A 338 6.73 -5.87 -14.33
CA GLN A 338 7.61 -4.77 -13.93
C GLN A 338 8.71 -4.50 -14.96
N PHE A 339 9.26 -5.53 -15.59
CA PHE A 339 10.21 -5.39 -16.69
C PHE A 339 9.58 -4.66 -17.88
N GLY A 340 8.40 -5.09 -18.32
CA GLY A 340 7.66 -4.47 -19.41
C GLY A 340 7.27 -3.03 -19.09
N TYR A 341 6.83 -2.78 -17.85
CA TYR A 341 6.55 -1.47 -17.31
C TYR A 341 7.76 -0.54 -17.42
N GLY A 342 8.94 -0.97 -16.96
CA GLY A 342 10.18 -0.18 -17.07
C GLY A 342 10.59 0.11 -18.50
N PHE A 343 10.53 -0.90 -19.37
CA PHE A 343 10.87 -0.77 -20.78
C PHE A 343 9.94 0.20 -21.51
N GLY A 344 8.63 0.06 -21.29
CA GLY A 344 7.62 0.94 -21.85
C GLY A 344 7.68 2.36 -21.29
N PHE A 345 7.91 2.50 -19.98
CA PHE A 345 7.95 3.80 -19.31
C PHE A 345 9.04 4.70 -19.90
N THR A 346 10.11 4.09 -20.41
CA THR A 346 11.18 4.81 -21.11
C THR A 346 10.67 5.51 -22.38
N ALA A 347 9.80 4.87 -23.18
CA ALA A 347 9.20 5.55 -24.34
C ALA A 347 8.38 6.76 -23.93
N TYR A 348 7.60 6.61 -22.85
CA TYR A 348 6.75 7.67 -22.34
C TYR A 348 7.57 8.87 -21.85
N MET A 349 8.63 8.61 -21.09
CA MET A 349 9.58 9.64 -20.65
C MET A 349 10.25 10.34 -21.82
N LEU A 350 10.77 9.59 -22.80
CA LEU A 350 11.39 10.15 -24.00
C LEU A 350 10.41 10.99 -24.82
N TYR A 351 9.15 10.56 -24.92
CA TYR A 351 8.10 11.32 -25.60
C TYR A 351 7.78 12.64 -24.88
N MET A 352 7.72 12.64 -23.54
CA MET A 352 7.57 13.87 -22.76
C MET A 352 8.74 14.84 -22.99
N ILE A 353 9.97 14.32 -23.03
CA ILE A 353 11.16 15.13 -23.35
C ILE A 353 11.05 15.73 -24.75
N TYR A 354 10.70 14.91 -25.75
CA TYR A 354 10.50 15.34 -27.14
C TYR A 354 9.44 16.46 -27.26
N VAL A 355 8.27 16.26 -26.65
CA VAL A 355 7.19 17.25 -26.66
C VAL A 355 7.61 18.56 -25.98
N SER A 356 8.50 18.46 -25.00
CA SER A 356 8.97 19.60 -24.23
C SER A 356 10.14 20.34 -24.88
N GLU A 357 10.68 19.88 -26.01
CA GLU A 357 11.72 20.63 -26.71
C GLU A 357 11.25 22.05 -27.10
N GLY A 358 12.15 23.02 -26.96
CA GLY A 358 11.91 24.43 -27.27
C GLY A 358 12.45 25.40 -26.21
N LYS A 359 12.02 26.66 -26.31
CA LYS A 359 12.48 27.79 -25.48
C LYS A 359 12.18 27.59 -23.98
N HIS A 360 11.04 26.97 -23.65
CA HIS A 360 10.54 26.80 -22.29
C HIS A 360 10.54 25.32 -21.85
N LYS A 361 11.61 24.59 -22.16
CA LYS A 361 11.66 23.12 -22.01
C LYS A 361 11.32 22.59 -20.62
N THR A 362 11.82 23.22 -19.57
CA THR A 362 11.57 22.78 -18.19
C THR A 362 10.11 22.96 -17.80
N ALA A 363 9.49 24.08 -18.18
CA ALA A 363 8.09 24.35 -17.90
C ALA A 363 7.16 23.44 -18.70
N HIS A 364 7.46 23.20 -19.99
CA HIS A 364 6.70 22.26 -20.81
C HIS A 364 6.82 20.83 -20.30
N PHE A 365 7.99 20.42 -19.81
CA PHE A 365 8.17 19.11 -19.20
C PHE A 365 7.31 18.95 -17.93
N ALA A 366 7.33 19.95 -17.04
CA ALA A 366 6.48 19.96 -15.85
C ALA A 366 4.98 19.85 -16.20
N LEU A 367 4.52 20.53 -17.25
CA LEU A 367 3.14 20.40 -17.73
C LEU A 367 2.84 18.97 -18.22
N THR A 368 3.74 18.36 -19.00
CA THR A 368 3.55 16.96 -19.43
C THR A 368 3.47 15.99 -18.26
N THR A 369 4.29 16.20 -17.22
CA THR A 369 4.25 15.41 -15.98
C THR A 369 2.93 15.62 -15.20
N GLY A 370 2.38 16.84 -15.21
CA GLY A 370 1.06 17.10 -14.64
C GLY A 370 -0.04 16.30 -15.34
N PHE A 371 -0.07 16.30 -16.68
CA PHE A 371 -1.03 15.50 -17.45
C PHE A 371 -0.84 13.99 -17.29
N MET A 372 0.41 13.54 -17.19
CA MET A 372 0.73 12.16 -16.83
C MET A 372 0.12 11.77 -15.48
N ALA A 373 0.31 12.60 -14.45
CA ALA A 373 -0.22 12.33 -13.12
C ALA A 373 -1.76 12.29 -13.13
N LEU A 374 -2.40 13.21 -13.86
CA LEU A 374 -3.86 13.19 -14.06
C LEU A 374 -4.34 11.89 -14.74
N GLY A 375 -3.64 11.44 -15.79
CA GLY A 375 -3.94 10.19 -16.50
C GLY A 375 -3.76 8.93 -15.63
N MET A 376 -2.97 9.02 -14.56
CA MET A 376 -2.86 7.95 -13.57
C MET A 376 -3.90 8.06 -12.47
N MET A 377 -4.13 9.26 -11.95
CA MET A 377 -4.94 9.48 -10.75
C MET A 377 -6.42 9.21 -11.01
N ILE A 378 -6.98 9.72 -12.13
CA ILE A 378 -8.40 9.57 -12.43
C ILE A 378 -8.80 8.09 -12.58
N PRO A 379 -8.12 7.28 -13.42
CA PRO A 379 -8.51 5.88 -13.55
C PRO A 379 -8.24 5.08 -12.28
N GLY A 380 -7.15 5.38 -11.55
CA GLY A 380 -6.83 4.73 -10.29
C GLY A 380 -7.82 5.03 -9.16
N MET A 381 -8.54 6.16 -9.20
CA MET A 381 -9.63 6.43 -8.26
C MET A 381 -10.88 5.59 -8.57
N VAL A 382 -11.16 5.37 -9.85
CA VAL A 382 -12.35 4.62 -10.30
C VAL A 382 -12.15 3.11 -10.20
N SER A 383 -10.89 2.64 -10.21
CA SER A 383 -10.58 1.21 -10.29
C SER A 383 -11.13 0.36 -9.14
N GLY A 384 -11.07 0.86 -7.90
CA GLY A 384 -11.59 0.11 -6.73
C GLY A 384 -13.09 -0.12 -6.82
N TRP A 385 -13.86 0.96 -7.01
CA TRP A 385 -15.30 0.87 -7.23
C TRP A 385 -15.68 -0.06 -8.40
N LEU A 386 -14.92 0.00 -9.51
CA LEU A 386 -15.18 -0.86 -10.64
C LEU A 386 -14.90 -2.34 -10.32
N GLN A 387 -13.82 -2.63 -9.60
CA GLN A 387 -13.49 -4.00 -9.20
C GLN A 387 -14.48 -4.57 -8.19
N GLU A 388 -14.99 -3.77 -7.25
CA GLU A 388 -16.06 -4.20 -6.34
C GLU A 388 -17.32 -4.62 -7.11
N LEU A 389 -17.62 -3.97 -8.25
CA LEU A 389 -18.79 -4.29 -9.06
C LEU A 389 -18.64 -5.54 -9.93
N ILE A 390 -17.45 -5.79 -10.48
CA ILE A 390 -17.25 -6.86 -11.49
C ILE A 390 -16.31 -7.99 -11.04
N GLY A 391 -15.72 -7.88 -9.85
CA GLY A 391 -14.75 -8.83 -9.31
C GLY A 391 -13.36 -8.75 -9.99
N TYR A 392 -12.38 -9.44 -9.41
CA TYR A 392 -10.98 -9.37 -9.88
C TYR A 392 -10.78 -9.91 -11.31
N GLN A 393 -11.38 -11.05 -11.64
CA GLN A 393 -11.19 -11.69 -12.95
C GLN A 393 -11.66 -10.79 -14.11
N HIS A 394 -12.89 -10.27 -14.03
CA HIS A 394 -13.41 -9.37 -15.06
C HIS A 394 -12.74 -8.00 -15.03
N PHE A 395 -12.28 -7.55 -13.86
CA PHE A 395 -11.50 -6.32 -13.75
C PHE A 395 -10.17 -6.40 -14.52
N PHE A 396 -9.42 -7.50 -14.42
CA PHE A 396 -8.18 -7.61 -15.19
C PHE A 396 -8.43 -7.74 -16.70
N ILE A 397 -9.54 -8.35 -17.12
CA ILE A 397 -9.97 -8.32 -18.53
C ILE A 397 -10.32 -6.89 -18.96
N TRP A 398 -11.02 -6.15 -18.12
CA TRP A 398 -11.33 -4.74 -18.36
C TRP A 398 -10.07 -3.88 -18.50
N VAL A 399 -9.08 -4.09 -17.63
CA VAL A 399 -7.76 -3.46 -17.74
C VAL A 399 -7.16 -3.72 -19.13
N MET A 400 -7.22 -4.96 -19.63
CA MET A 400 -6.73 -5.28 -20.98
C MET A 400 -7.50 -4.53 -22.07
N ILE A 401 -8.82 -4.37 -21.94
CA ILE A 401 -9.61 -3.57 -22.88
C ILE A 401 -9.17 -2.09 -22.83
N CYS A 402 -8.91 -1.56 -21.64
CA CYS A 402 -8.39 -0.21 -21.44
C CYS A 402 -6.97 0.00 -21.98
N THR A 403 -6.23 -1.06 -22.31
CA THR A 403 -4.92 -0.93 -22.97
C THR A 403 -5.07 -0.63 -24.47
N ILE A 404 -6.17 -1.03 -25.11
CA ILE A 404 -6.37 -0.90 -26.57
C ILE A 404 -6.27 0.55 -27.04
N PRO A 405 -6.90 1.54 -26.37
CA PRO A 405 -6.76 2.95 -26.75
C PRO A 405 -5.31 3.43 -26.81
N SER A 406 -4.41 2.89 -25.97
CA SER A 406 -2.99 3.27 -25.98
C SER A 406 -2.30 2.91 -27.31
N PHE A 407 -2.67 1.78 -27.91
CA PHE A 407 -2.16 1.35 -29.23
C PHE A 407 -2.76 2.18 -30.37
N VAL A 408 -4.05 2.52 -30.26
CA VAL A 408 -4.76 3.31 -31.29
C VAL A 408 -4.18 4.71 -31.43
N VAL A 409 -3.63 5.29 -30.36
CA VAL A 409 -3.05 6.64 -30.41
C VAL A 409 -1.69 6.68 -31.14
N ILE A 410 -0.94 5.57 -31.17
CA ILE A 410 0.44 5.53 -31.69
C ILE A 410 0.58 6.05 -33.14
N PRO A 411 -0.24 5.59 -34.14
CA PRO A 411 -0.14 6.07 -35.51
C PRO A 411 -0.28 7.59 -35.66
N PHE A 412 -1.00 8.24 -34.74
CA PHE A 412 -1.25 9.68 -34.79
C PHE A 412 -0.08 10.50 -34.21
N LEU A 413 0.87 9.86 -33.54
CA LEU A 413 2.03 10.52 -32.95
C LEU A 413 3.08 10.85 -34.01
N LYS A 414 3.35 12.14 -34.18
CA LYS A 414 4.41 12.63 -35.08
C LYS A 414 5.73 12.75 -34.31
N VAL A 415 6.44 11.64 -34.23
CA VAL A 415 7.79 11.57 -33.65
C VAL A 415 8.83 11.64 -34.77
N ASP A 416 9.85 12.47 -34.58
CA ASP A 416 11.01 12.53 -35.47
C ASP A 416 11.78 11.18 -35.45
N PRO A 417 12.05 10.53 -36.60
CA PRO A 417 12.85 9.31 -36.67
C PRO A 417 14.28 9.41 -36.11
N GLY A 418 14.84 10.62 -36.01
CA GLY A 418 16.15 10.91 -35.43
C GLY A 418 16.12 11.02 -33.91
N PHE A 419 14.97 11.35 -33.32
CA PHE A 419 14.88 11.62 -31.90
C PHE A 419 15.16 10.38 -31.05
N GLY A 420 16.02 10.56 -30.05
CA GLY A 420 16.46 9.50 -29.16
C GLY A 420 17.58 8.63 -29.72
N LYS A 421 18.05 8.83 -30.95
CA LYS A 421 19.27 8.14 -31.44
C LYS A 421 20.50 8.79 -30.83
N LYS A 422 21.49 7.99 -30.46
CA LYS A 422 22.82 8.49 -30.09
C LYS A 422 23.45 9.07 -31.36
N GLU A 423 23.78 10.36 -31.34
CA GLU A 423 24.60 10.94 -32.40
C GLU A 423 25.94 10.20 -32.42
N THR A 424 26.21 9.49 -33.51
CA THR A 424 27.55 8.96 -33.77
C THR A 424 28.44 10.17 -34.01
N GLN A 425 29.09 10.67 -32.96
CA GLN A 425 30.25 11.53 -33.14
C GLN A 425 31.28 10.69 -33.91
N LEU A 426 31.35 10.93 -35.22
CA LEU A 426 32.46 10.50 -36.05
C LEU A 426 33.71 11.13 -35.44
N LYS A 427 34.49 10.29 -34.74
CA LYS A 427 35.85 10.62 -34.33
C LYS A 427 36.78 10.57 -35.54
#